data_AF-W5M126-F1
#
_entry.id   AF-W5M126-F1
#
_cell.length_a   1.000
_cell.length_b   1.000
_cell.length_c   1.000
_cell.angle_alpha   90.00
_cell.angle_beta   90.00
_cell.angle_gamma   90.00
#
_symmetry.space_group_name_H-M   'P 1'
#
loop_
_entity.id
_entity.type
_entity.pdbx_description
1 polymer ?
#
loop_
_entity_poly.entity_id
_entity_poly.type
_entity_poly.pdbx_seq_one_letter_code
_entity_poly.pdbx_strand_id
1 'polypeptide(L)'
;MKQVRQLQACHLLHNKFVVVLGDSIQRSVYKDLVMLLQKDSFLSVAQLKCKGELSFEQDCLVEGGVQSQMTNGTNYREVRQFRTDHHLVRFYFLTRIYSRYMESILADFRAGPQPDVLVVNSCVWDVSRYGPNSMSEYLENLQTFFRKLKETLLPECLVLWSLAMPLGRRLTGGFLVPEVQHLSQTLRHDVIEANFYSAALADRHGLDVLDLHFHFRRRLQHRTGDGVHWGPAAHRHISCLLLRHAAGAWGVRLPDGGERAGARP
;
A
#
# COMPACT_ATOMS: atom_id res chain seq x y z
N MET A 1 -1.31 -11.93 16.74
CA MET A 1 -0.05 -11.55 16.05
C MET A 1 0.67 -10.54 16.92
N LYS A 2 1.95 -10.79 17.25
CA LYS A 2 2.76 -9.81 18.01
C LYS A 2 3.06 -8.61 17.11
N GLN A 3 3.00 -7.40 17.69
CA GLN A 3 3.28 -6.15 16.99
C GLN A 3 4.79 -6.01 16.74
N VAL A 4 5.16 -5.52 15.57
CA VAL A 4 6.54 -5.13 15.23
C VAL A 4 6.80 -3.74 15.82
N ARG A 5 7.93 -3.59 16.53
CA ARG A 5 8.39 -2.36 17.16
C ARG A 5 9.34 -1.58 16.26
N GLN A 6 9.53 -0.30 16.58
CA GLN A 6 10.36 0.63 15.82
C GLN A 6 11.77 0.07 15.56
N LEU A 7 12.51 -0.36 16.59
CA LEU A 7 13.87 -0.90 16.43
C LEU A 7 13.91 -2.11 15.48
N GLN A 8 12.89 -2.97 15.53
CA GLN A 8 12.81 -4.13 14.65
C GLN A 8 12.57 -3.70 13.20
N ALA A 9 11.70 -2.72 12.98
CA ALA A 9 11.43 -2.17 11.65
C ALA A 9 12.67 -1.48 11.07
N CYS A 10 13.38 -0.67 11.86
CA CYS A 10 14.62 0.00 11.45
C CYS A 10 15.71 -1.00 11.08
N HIS A 11 15.98 -1.99 11.93
CA HIS A 11 17.01 -3.00 11.61
C HIS A 11 16.64 -3.82 10.37
N LEU A 12 15.38 -4.21 10.24
CA LEU A 12 14.92 -4.98 9.09
C LEU A 12 15.06 -4.17 7.78
N LEU A 13 14.69 -2.89 7.81
CA LEU A 13 14.68 -2.03 6.62
C LEU A 13 15.95 -1.18 6.47
N HIS A 14 17.02 -1.51 7.19
CA HIS A 14 18.27 -0.77 7.13
C HIS A 14 18.91 -0.88 5.74
N ASN A 15 19.22 0.26 5.14
CA ASN A 15 19.67 0.45 3.76
C ASN A 15 18.72 -0.17 2.71
N LYS A 16 17.41 -0.20 3.01
CA LYS A 16 16.39 -0.66 2.07
C LYS A 16 15.61 0.50 1.46
N PHE A 17 15.32 0.37 0.16
CA PHE A 17 14.35 1.20 -0.52
C PHE A 17 12.99 0.47 -0.58
N VAL A 18 12.02 0.97 0.19
CA VAL A 18 10.64 0.47 0.19
C VAL A 18 9.76 1.39 -0.64
N VAL A 19 9.04 0.83 -1.61
CA VAL A 19 8.05 1.56 -2.40
C VAL A 19 6.65 1.04 -2.11
N VAL A 20 5.71 1.95 -1.91
CA VAL A 20 4.29 1.67 -1.70
C VAL A 20 3.49 2.31 -2.83
N LEU A 21 2.78 1.49 -3.60
CA LEU A 21 1.97 1.90 -4.73
C LEU A 21 0.49 1.62 -4.45
N GLY A 22 -0.36 2.63 -4.55
CA GLY A 22 -1.80 2.40 -4.44
C GLY A 22 -2.63 3.60 -4.06
N ASP A 23 -3.80 3.34 -3.49
CA ASP A 23 -4.78 4.37 -3.16
C ASP A 23 -4.57 4.99 -1.75
N SER A 24 -5.62 5.57 -1.18
CA SER A 24 -5.59 6.18 0.17
C SER A 24 -5.33 5.17 1.29
N ILE A 25 -5.66 3.89 1.10
CA ILE A 25 -5.31 2.83 2.05
C ILE A 25 -3.80 2.64 2.03
N GLN A 26 -3.17 2.63 0.84
CA GLN A 26 -1.73 2.47 0.72
C GLN A 26 -0.94 3.72 1.10
N ARG A 27 -1.51 4.92 0.92
CA ARG A 27 -0.97 6.13 1.57
C ARG A 27 -0.89 5.97 3.08
N SER A 28 -1.91 5.37 3.68
CA SER A 28 -1.96 5.16 5.14
C SER A 28 -1.00 4.06 5.60
N VAL A 29 -0.75 3.03 4.77
CA VAL A 29 0.33 2.05 4.99
C VAL A 29 1.70 2.74 4.95
N TYR A 30 1.97 3.54 3.92
CA TYR A 30 3.19 4.34 3.83
C TYR A 30 3.37 5.23 5.07
N LYS A 31 2.34 5.98 5.47
CA LYS A 31 2.38 6.85 6.65
C LYS A 31 2.65 6.05 7.93
N ASP A 32 2.06 4.88 8.09
CA ASP A 32 2.30 4.05 9.27
C ASP A 32 3.72 3.48 9.29
N LEU A 33 4.30 3.10 8.14
CA LEU A 33 5.72 2.71 8.04
C LEU A 33 6.65 3.87 8.41
N VAL A 34 6.40 5.07 7.89
CA VAL A 34 7.17 6.28 8.22
C VAL A 34 7.09 6.59 9.72
N MET A 35 5.90 6.49 10.31
CA MET A 35 5.68 6.64 11.75
C MET A 35 6.46 5.59 12.54
N LEU A 36 6.32 4.30 12.16
CA LEU A 36 6.94 3.18 12.85
C LEU A 36 8.47 3.21 12.77
N LEU A 37 9.07 3.70 11.69
CA LEU A 37 10.52 3.87 11.58
C LEU A 37 11.07 4.94 12.55
N GLN A 38 10.22 5.82 13.05
CA GLN A 38 10.60 6.91 13.95
C GLN A 38 10.24 6.64 15.41
N LYS A 39 9.04 6.08 15.66
CA LYS A 39 8.52 5.87 17.02
C LYS A 39 7.44 4.78 17.08
N ASP A 40 7.31 4.15 18.24
CA ASP A 40 6.28 3.14 18.53
C ASP A 40 4.86 3.73 18.76
N SER A 41 4.48 4.74 17.96
CA SER A 41 3.18 5.41 18.02
C SER A 41 2.28 4.99 16.86
N PHE A 42 0.98 4.89 17.09
CA PHE A 42 -0.01 4.74 16.02
C PHE A 42 -0.25 6.08 15.32
N LEU A 43 -0.71 6.04 14.06
CA LEU A 43 -1.26 7.22 13.40
C LEU A 43 -2.46 7.77 14.19
N SER A 44 -2.62 9.09 14.23
CA SER A 44 -3.87 9.69 14.68
C SER A 44 -4.93 9.61 13.57
N VAL A 45 -6.21 9.72 13.96
CA VAL A 45 -7.31 9.83 12.99
C VAL A 45 -7.15 11.04 12.07
N ALA A 46 -6.60 12.15 12.59
CA ALA A 46 -6.31 13.34 11.80
C ALA A 46 -5.24 13.06 10.74
N GLN A 47 -4.16 12.35 11.11
CA GLN A 47 -3.09 11.96 10.20
C GLN A 47 -3.57 11.01 9.08
N LEU A 48 -4.49 10.09 9.40
CA LEU A 48 -5.12 9.22 8.39
C LEU A 48 -5.99 10.00 7.39
N LYS A 49 -6.71 11.02 7.86
CA LYS A 49 -7.58 11.85 7.02
C LYS A 49 -6.82 12.86 6.17
N CYS A 50 -5.65 13.30 6.64
CA CYS A 50 -4.80 14.25 5.91
C CYS A 50 -4.30 13.63 4.60
N LYS A 51 -4.36 14.40 3.51
CA LYS A 51 -3.93 14.00 2.17
C LYS A 51 -3.25 15.17 1.47
N GLY A 52 -2.19 14.89 0.72
CA GLY A 52 -1.49 15.88 -0.09
C GLY A 52 -0.73 16.95 0.70
N GLU A 53 -0.57 16.83 2.02
CA GLU A 53 0.17 17.81 2.83
C GLU A 53 1.65 17.89 2.43
N LEU A 54 2.29 19.06 2.62
CA LEU A 54 3.70 19.28 2.26
C LEU A 54 4.66 18.32 2.97
N SER A 55 4.34 17.94 4.21
CA SER A 55 5.15 17.04 5.04
C SER A 55 4.27 16.32 6.06
N PHE A 56 4.64 15.09 6.35
CA PHE A 56 4.12 14.21 7.38
C PHE A 56 5.31 13.53 8.07
N GLU A 57 5.48 13.75 9.38
CA GLU A 57 6.53 13.09 10.20
C GLU A 57 7.89 13.02 9.48
N GLN A 58 8.45 14.19 9.13
CA GLN A 58 9.76 14.36 8.46
C GLN A 58 9.85 13.79 7.03
N ASP A 59 8.76 13.32 6.44
CA ASP A 59 8.69 13.08 5.01
C ASP A 59 8.53 14.39 4.23
N CYS A 60 8.62 14.30 2.90
CA CYS A 60 8.27 15.39 2.00
C CYS A 60 7.30 14.95 0.91
N LEU A 61 6.48 15.89 0.46
CA LEU A 61 5.75 15.80 -0.80
C LEU A 61 6.71 16.08 -1.96
N VAL A 62 6.86 15.10 -2.85
CA VAL A 62 7.74 15.17 -4.02
C VAL A 62 6.98 15.70 -5.24
N GLU A 63 5.74 15.26 -5.41
CA GLU A 63 4.89 15.64 -6.54
C GLU A 63 3.42 15.60 -6.13
N GLY A 64 2.61 16.47 -6.74
CA GLY A 64 1.16 16.40 -6.62
C GLY A 64 0.66 17.01 -5.32
N GLY A 65 -0.37 16.43 -4.71
CA GLY A 65 -0.92 16.93 -3.45
C GLY A 65 -1.28 18.42 -3.51
N VAL A 66 -0.97 19.18 -2.45
CA VAL A 66 -1.22 20.63 -2.37
C VAL A 66 -0.35 21.47 -3.31
N GLN A 67 0.68 20.90 -3.93
CA GLN A 67 1.47 21.56 -4.99
C GLN A 67 0.76 21.49 -6.36
N SER A 68 -0.37 20.81 -6.43
CA SER A 68 -1.18 20.62 -7.63
C SER A 68 -2.67 20.74 -7.30
N GLN A 69 -3.53 20.57 -8.30
CA GLN A 69 -4.97 20.54 -8.05
C GLN A 69 -5.36 19.28 -7.26
N MET A 70 -5.76 19.47 -6.01
CA MET A 70 -6.38 18.42 -5.19
C MET A 70 -7.74 18.04 -5.78
N THR A 71 -7.89 16.82 -6.27
CA THR A 71 -9.15 16.31 -6.81
C THR A 71 -9.47 14.94 -6.24
N ASN A 72 -10.71 14.50 -6.39
CA ASN A 72 -11.10 13.11 -6.18
C ASN A 72 -11.21 12.36 -7.52
N GLY A 73 -10.58 12.86 -8.60
CA GLY A 73 -10.67 12.30 -9.95
C GLY A 73 -9.52 11.35 -10.28
N THR A 74 -9.57 10.72 -11.46
CA THR A 74 -8.55 9.78 -11.95
C THR A 74 -7.20 10.45 -12.27
N ASN A 75 -7.18 11.77 -12.35
CA ASN A 75 -5.97 12.56 -12.61
C ASN A 75 -5.24 12.98 -11.32
N TYR A 76 -5.71 12.56 -10.13
CA TYR A 76 -5.01 12.85 -8.89
C TYR A 76 -3.61 12.22 -8.88
N ARG A 77 -2.63 12.98 -8.39
CA ARG A 77 -1.24 12.55 -8.22
C ARG A 77 -0.77 12.96 -6.83
N GLU A 78 0.01 12.09 -6.22
CA GLU A 78 0.68 12.34 -4.95
C GLU A 78 1.88 11.39 -4.86
N VAL A 79 3.07 11.95 -4.80
CA VAL A 79 4.31 11.22 -4.55
C VAL A 79 4.89 11.73 -3.24
N ARG A 80 5.14 10.84 -2.29
CA ARG A 80 5.74 11.19 -1.00
C ARG A 80 7.02 10.42 -0.78
N GLN A 81 7.97 11.01 -0.07
CA GLN A 81 9.22 10.36 0.26
C GLN A 81 9.66 10.66 1.69
N PHE A 82 9.98 9.61 2.43
CA PHE A 82 10.70 9.67 3.68
C PHE A 82 12.12 9.16 3.45
N ARG A 83 13.12 9.94 3.87
CA ARG A 83 14.52 9.58 3.69
C ARG A 83 15.33 9.95 4.93
N THR A 84 16.13 8.99 5.38
CA THR A 84 17.23 9.17 6.35
C THR A 84 18.52 8.66 5.70
N ASP A 85 19.62 8.64 6.44
CA ASP A 85 20.89 8.05 5.97
C ASP A 85 20.78 6.56 5.66
N HIS A 86 19.83 5.85 6.29
CA HIS A 86 19.71 4.39 6.22
C HIS A 86 18.34 3.88 5.78
N HIS A 87 17.36 4.75 5.54
CA HIS A 87 16.00 4.32 5.18
C HIS A 87 15.46 5.20 4.07
N LEU A 88 14.91 4.57 3.03
CA LEU A 88 14.19 5.26 1.97
C LEU A 88 12.83 4.59 1.81
N VAL A 89 11.76 5.37 2.00
CA VAL A 89 10.39 4.91 1.75
C VAL A 89 9.75 5.90 0.78
N ARG A 90 9.15 5.42 -0.30
CA ARG A 90 8.44 6.26 -1.27
C ARG A 90 7.03 5.74 -1.51
N PHE A 91 6.08 6.66 -1.60
CA PHE A 91 4.70 6.37 -1.95
C PHE A 91 4.34 7.01 -3.28
N TYR A 92 3.58 6.29 -4.10
CA TYR A 92 2.93 6.82 -5.31
C TYR A 92 1.44 6.51 -5.26
N PHE A 93 0.62 7.56 -5.39
CA PHE A 93 -0.83 7.40 -5.47
C PHE A 93 -1.25 6.90 -6.85
N LEU A 94 -1.87 5.73 -6.89
CA LEU A 94 -2.39 5.14 -8.12
C LEU A 94 -3.90 5.28 -8.20
N THR A 95 -4.37 5.73 -9.35
CA THR A 95 -5.77 5.63 -9.76
C THR A 95 -6.00 4.47 -10.71
N ARG A 96 -4.94 3.93 -11.33
CA ARG A 96 -4.99 2.80 -12.27
C ARG A 96 -3.71 1.97 -12.18
N ILE A 97 -3.81 0.64 -12.20
CA ILE A 97 -2.66 -0.25 -12.02
C ILE A 97 -1.65 -0.15 -13.16
N TYR A 98 -2.12 0.06 -14.39
CA TYR A 98 -1.27 0.29 -15.55
C TYR A 98 -1.81 1.48 -16.36
N SER A 99 -0.91 2.42 -16.64
CA SER A 99 -1.19 3.68 -17.33
C SER A 99 0.14 4.33 -17.73
N ARG A 100 0.08 5.44 -18.48
CA ARG A 100 1.27 6.26 -18.77
C ARG A 100 2.00 6.72 -17.50
N TYR A 101 1.26 6.95 -16.41
CA TYR A 101 1.86 7.31 -15.13
C TYR A 101 2.60 6.13 -14.49
N MET A 102 2.07 4.91 -14.60
CA MET A 102 2.81 3.73 -14.17
C MET A 102 4.08 3.53 -15.02
N GLU A 103 4.02 3.80 -16.33
CA GLU A 103 5.21 3.72 -17.19
C GLU A 103 6.32 4.70 -16.77
N SER A 104 5.97 5.91 -16.33
CA SER A 104 6.96 6.85 -15.79
C SER A 104 7.55 6.36 -14.47
N ILE A 105 6.74 5.79 -13.56
CA ILE A 105 7.24 5.17 -12.32
C ILE A 105 8.22 4.02 -12.64
N LEU A 106 7.88 3.16 -13.60
CA LEU A 106 8.77 2.08 -14.03
C LEU A 106 10.06 2.61 -14.68
N ALA A 107 9.99 3.74 -15.39
CA ALA A 107 11.18 4.40 -15.94
C ALA A 107 12.09 4.93 -14.82
N ASP A 108 11.52 5.52 -13.75
CA ASP A 108 12.28 5.95 -12.58
C ASP A 108 13.01 4.78 -11.91
N PHE A 109 12.37 3.61 -11.81
CA PHE A 109 13.01 2.41 -11.25
C PHE A 109 14.20 1.94 -12.09
N ARG A 110 14.10 2.01 -13.43
CA ARG A 110 15.23 1.70 -14.33
C ARG A 110 16.38 2.69 -14.19
N ALA A 111 16.06 3.98 -14.00
CA ALA A 111 17.05 5.02 -13.79
C ALA A 111 17.71 4.93 -12.39
N GLY A 112 16.99 4.38 -11.43
CA GLY A 112 17.46 4.12 -10.08
C GLY A 112 17.14 5.25 -9.08
N PRO A 113 17.17 4.94 -7.76
CA PRO A 113 17.49 3.63 -7.19
C PRO A 113 16.36 2.60 -7.41
N GLN A 114 16.72 1.32 -7.52
CA GLN A 114 15.76 0.21 -7.62
C GLN A 114 15.18 -0.11 -6.23
N PRO A 115 13.88 -0.42 -6.12
CA PRO A 115 13.29 -0.82 -4.85
C PRO A 115 13.80 -2.19 -4.40
N ASP A 116 14.08 -2.33 -3.10
CA ASP A 116 14.28 -3.63 -2.44
C ASP A 116 12.94 -4.31 -2.11
N VAL A 117 11.92 -3.50 -1.82
CA VAL A 117 10.57 -3.96 -1.49
C VAL A 117 9.55 -3.11 -2.25
N LEU A 118 8.63 -3.76 -2.94
CA LEU A 118 7.54 -3.10 -3.65
C LEU A 118 6.19 -3.62 -3.14
N VAL A 119 5.43 -2.78 -2.44
CA VAL A 119 4.07 -3.09 -1.96
C VAL A 119 3.05 -2.46 -2.89
N VAL A 120 2.12 -3.24 -3.44
CA VAL A 120 1.18 -2.75 -4.47
C VAL A 120 -0.25 -3.18 -4.17
N ASN A 121 -1.19 -2.23 -4.30
CA ASN A 121 -2.62 -2.50 -4.43
C ASN A 121 -3.33 -1.32 -5.10
N SER A 122 -4.18 -1.56 -6.09
CA SER A 122 -4.97 -0.51 -6.76
C SER A 122 -6.45 -0.89 -6.98
N CYS A 123 -6.83 -2.11 -6.58
CA CYS A 123 -8.06 -2.79 -7.00
C CYS A 123 -9.31 -1.90 -6.93
N VAL A 124 -9.55 -1.23 -5.80
CA VAL A 124 -10.79 -0.45 -5.58
C VAL A 124 -10.96 0.66 -6.62
N TRP A 125 -9.88 1.36 -6.98
CA TRP A 125 -9.93 2.41 -7.98
C TRP A 125 -10.12 1.86 -9.39
N ASP A 126 -9.32 0.86 -9.77
CA ASP A 126 -9.38 0.26 -11.11
C ASP A 126 -10.78 -0.28 -11.43
N VAL A 127 -11.41 -1.02 -10.51
CA VAL A 127 -12.70 -1.66 -10.78
C VAL A 127 -13.90 -0.71 -10.65
N SER A 128 -13.72 0.52 -10.14
CA SER A 128 -14.85 1.45 -9.94
C SER A 128 -14.84 2.70 -10.82
N ARG A 129 -13.69 3.17 -11.31
CA ARG A 129 -13.54 4.54 -11.85
C ARG A 129 -13.43 4.68 -13.36
N TYR A 130 -13.42 3.56 -14.10
CA TYR A 130 -13.12 3.53 -15.53
C TYR A 130 -14.31 3.07 -16.40
N GLY A 131 -15.53 3.31 -15.92
CA GLY A 131 -16.76 2.99 -16.66
C GLY A 131 -17.12 1.49 -16.66
N PRO A 132 -18.04 1.07 -17.54
CA PRO A 132 -18.61 -0.29 -17.52
C PRO A 132 -17.60 -1.43 -17.73
N ASN A 133 -16.47 -1.15 -18.39
CA ASN A 133 -15.42 -2.14 -18.69
C ASN A 133 -14.30 -2.15 -17.63
N SER A 134 -14.48 -1.46 -16.49
CA SER A 134 -13.46 -1.31 -15.45
C SER A 134 -12.85 -2.64 -15.00
N MET A 135 -13.67 -3.66 -14.79
CA MET A 135 -13.21 -4.99 -14.37
C MET A 135 -12.38 -5.68 -15.46
N SER A 136 -12.86 -5.74 -16.71
CA SER A 136 -12.12 -6.39 -17.80
C SER A 136 -10.80 -5.67 -18.09
N GLU A 137 -10.82 -4.33 -18.14
CA GLU A 137 -9.62 -3.52 -18.32
C GLU A 137 -8.65 -3.69 -17.14
N TYR A 138 -9.14 -3.81 -15.91
CA TYR A 138 -8.29 -4.07 -14.75
C TYR A 138 -7.51 -5.37 -14.90
N LEU A 139 -8.18 -6.46 -15.33
CA LEU A 139 -7.54 -7.76 -15.53
C LEU A 139 -6.49 -7.74 -16.65
N GLU A 140 -6.75 -7.04 -17.75
CA GLU A 140 -5.77 -6.84 -18.83
C GLU A 140 -4.57 -5.99 -18.37
N ASN A 141 -4.84 -4.93 -17.63
CA ASN A 141 -3.81 -4.05 -17.09
C ASN A 141 -2.93 -4.76 -16.06
N LEU A 142 -3.49 -5.66 -15.24
CA LEU A 142 -2.71 -6.49 -14.32
C LEU A 142 -1.71 -7.40 -15.04
N GLN A 143 -2.13 -8.05 -16.13
CA GLN A 143 -1.23 -8.90 -16.92
C GLN A 143 -0.05 -8.09 -17.47
N THR A 144 -0.35 -6.90 -18.00
CA THR A 144 0.67 -5.99 -18.50
C THR A 144 1.59 -5.51 -17.39
N PHE A 145 1.03 -5.09 -16.26
CA PHE A 145 1.77 -4.61 -15.10
C PHE A 145 2.72 -5.67 -14.55
N PHE A 146 2.25 -6.89 -14.28
CA PHE A 146 3.11 -7.94 -13.72
C PHE A 146 4.21 -8.39 -14.68
N ARG A 147 3.95 -8.42 -16.00
CA ARG A 147 5.01 -8.65 -16.99
C ARG A 147 6.04 -7.52 -16.96
N LYS A 148 5.59 -6.26 -16.92
CA LYS A 148 6.45 -5.08 -16.88
C LYS A 148 7.29 -4.98 -15.61
N LEU A 149 6.78 -5.44 -14.46
CA LEU A 149 7.57 -5.55 -13.23
C LEU A 149 8.77 -6.49 -13.44
N LYS A 150 8.55 -7.69 -14.02
CA LYS A 150 9.62 -8.65 -14.30
C LYS A 150 10.68 -8.10 -15.26
N GLU A 151 10.27 -7.28 -16.23
CA GLU A 151 11.18 -6.62 -17.17
C GLU A 151 11.98 -5.46 -16.54
N THR A 152 11.56 -4.95 -15.37
CA THR A 152 12.03 -3.66 -14.85
C THR A 152 12.77 -3.78 -13.53
N LEU A 153 12.30 -4.63 -12.62
CA LEU A 153 12.86 -4.76 -11.28
C LEU A 153 14.04 -5.72 -11.26
N LEU A 154 14.92 -5.54 -10.28
CA LEU A 154 15.94 -6.54 -9.97
C LEU A 154 15.29 -7.84 -9.49
N PRO A 155 15.85 -9.02 -9.81
CA PRO A 155 15.33 -10.31 -9.36
C PRO A 155 15.19 -10.43 -7.84
N GLU A 156 16.00 -9.70 -7.08
CA GLU A 156 16.02 -9.69 -5.62
C GLU A 156 14.94 -8.80 -5.00
N CYS A 157 14.23 -8.00 -5.80
CA CYS A 157 13.16 -7.14 -5.31
C CYS A 157 12.01 -7.97 -4.75
N LEU A 158 11.67 -7.76 -3.48
CA LEU A 158 10.51 -8.37 -2.85
C LEU A 158 9.23 -7.64 -3.29
N VAL A 159 8.48 -8.23 -4.21
CA VAL A 159 7.20 -7.69 -4.68
C VAL A 159 6.04 -8.32 -3.89
N LEU A 160 5.32 -7.48 -3.14
CA LEU A 160 4.15 -7.83 -2.34
C LEU A 160 2.87 -7.31 -2.99
N TRP A 161 2.15 -8.19 -3.67
CA TRP A 161 0.80 -7.92 -4.15
C TRP A 161 -0.19 -8.00 -3.00
N SER A 162 -0.64 -6.84 -2.51
CA SER A 162 -1.64 -6.79 -1.44
C SER A 162 -3.03 -6.86 -2.03
N LEU A 163 -3.89 -7.75 -1.52
CA LEU A 163 -5.30 -7.78 -1.89
C LEU A 163 -6.08 -6.67 -1.18
N ALA A 164 -7.16 -6.17 -1.79
CA ALA A 164 -7.95 -5.09 -1.20
C ALA A 164 -8.69 -5.57 0.06
N MET A 165 -8.73 -4.70 1.06
CA MET A 165 -9.42 -4.98 2.33
C MET A 165 -10.95 -5.10 2.14
N PRO A 166 -11.68 -5.74 3.08
CA PRO A 166 -13.13 -5.94 2.92
C PRO A 166 -13.91 -4.62 2.95
N LEU A 167 -14.64 -4.34 1.88
CA LEU A 167 -15.53 -3.18 1.79
C LEU A 167 -16.82 -3.35 2.61
N GLY A 168 -17.41 -2.21 2.99
CA GLY A 168 -18.69 -2.12 3.69
C GLY A 168 -19.88 -2.45 2.80
N ARG A 169 -21.04 -2.69 3.43
CA ARG A 169 -22.32 -2.87 2.70
C ARG A 169 -22.83 -1.57 2.09
N ARG A 170 -22.46 -0.46 2.70
CA ARG A 170 -22.77 0.89 2.24
C ARG A 170 -21.46 1.63 2.21
N LEU A 171 -21.15 2.19 1.07
CA LEU A 171 -20.02 3.08 0.90
C LEU A 171 -20.54 4.51 1.07
N THR A 172 -19.74 5.42 1.63
CA THR A 172 -20.01 6.87 1.65
C THR A 172 -18.72 7.68 1.50
N GLY A 173 -18.83 9.01 1.51
CA GLY A 173 -17.67 9.92 1.54
C GLY A 173 -17.02 10.18 0.18
N GLY A 174 -15.82 10.79 0.19
CA GLY A 174 -15.14 11.29 -1.02
C GLY A 174 -14.73 10.22 -2.04
N PHE A 175 -14.87 8.94 -1.70
CA PHE A 175 -14.76 7.84 -2.65
C PHE A 175 -15.98 7.73 -3.58
N LEU A 176 -17.19 7.99 -3.08
CA LEU A 176 -18.42 7.97 -3.88
C LEU A 176 -18.66 9.32 -4.54
N VAL A 177 -17.87 9.59 -5.56
CA VAL A 177 -18.17 10.66 -6.52
C VAL A 177 -19.42 10.27 -7.34
N PRO A 178 -20.17 11.24 -7.92
CA PRO A 178 -21.40 10.95 -8.67
C PRO A 178 -21.25 9.84 -9.71
N GLU A 179 -20.09 9.77 -10.37
CA GLU A 179 -19.77 8.82 -11.42
C GLU A 179 -19.77 7.36 -10.94
N VAL A 180 -19.51 7.10 -9.65
CA VAL A 180 -19.43 5.74 -9.08
C VAL A 180 -20.53 5.46 -8.06
N GLN A 181 -21.49 6.37 -7.91
CA GLN A 181 -22.54 6.25 -6.90
C GLN A 181 -23.41 4.99 -7.09
N HIS A 182 -23.63 4.61 -8.35
CA HIS A 182 -24.39 3.43 -8.74
C HIS A 182 -23.74 2.12 -8.29
N LEU A 183 -22.42 2.09 -8.05
CA LEU A 183 -21.68 0.90 -7.60
C LEU A 183 -21.73 0.70 -6.08
N SER A 184 -22.33 1.60 -5.32
CA SER A 184 -22.31 1.59 -3.85
C SER A 184 -22.79 0.28 -3.20
N GLN A 185 -23.58 -0.52 -3.91
CA GLN A 185 -24.12 -1.82 -3.44
C GLN A 185 -23.37 -3.03 -4.00
N THR A 186 -22.78 -2.93 -5.20
CA THR A 186 -22.14 -4.06 -5.90
C THR A 186 -20.64 -4.10 -5.71
N LEU A 187 -19.98 -2.94 -5.49
CA LEU A 187 -18.52 -2.83 -5.48
C LEU A 187 -17.82 -3.79 -4.51
N ARG A 188 -18.47 -4.11 -3.37
CA ARG A 188 -17.92 -5.08 -2.42
C ARG A 188 -17.75 -6.49 -3.03
N HIS A 189 -18.63 -6.87 -3.96
CA HIS A 189 -18.60 -8.13 -4.68
C HIS A 189 -17.55 -8.09 -5.79
N ASP A 190 -17.53 -6.99 -6.54
CA ASP A 190 -16.53 -6.74 -7.59
C ASP A 190 -15.11 -6.80 -7.01
N VAL A 191 -14.88 -6.23 -5.81
CA VAL A 191 -13.59 -6.31 -5.12
C VAL A 191 -13.23 -7.75 -4.70
N ILE A 192 -14.20 -8.58 -4.30
CA ILE A 192 -13.93 -9.98 -3.95
C ILE A 192 -13.52 -10.77 -5.20
N GLU A 193 -14.23 -10.56 -6.31
CA GLU A 193 -13.93 -11.18 -7.60
C GLU A 193 -12.56 -10.73 -8.12
N ALA A 194 -12.28 -9.42 -8.09
CA ALA A 194 -11.01 -8.84 -8.49
C ALA A 194 -9.84 -9.33 -7.63
N ASN A 195 -10.05 -9.48 -6.31
CA ASN A 195 -9.05 -10.07 -5.41
C ASN A 195 -8.75 -11.53 -5.78
N PHE A 196 -9.78 -12.33 -6.10
CA PHE A 196 -9.60 -13.73 -6.51
C PHE A 196 -8.76 -13.84 -7.79
N TYR A 197 -9.12 -13.10 -8.84
CA TYR A 197 -8.37 -13.14 -10.11
C TYR A 197 -6.95 -12.59 -9.98
N SER A 198 -6.79 -11.45 -9.29
CA SER A 198 -5.48 -10.83 -9.14
C SER A 198 -4.53 -11.68 -8.28
N ALA A 199 -5.03 -12.37 -7.25
CA ALA A 199 -4.24 -13.33 -6.47
C ALA A 199 -3.78 -14.51 -7.34
N ALA A 200 -4.68 -15.11 -8.12
CA ALA A 200 -4.33 -16.22 -9.01
C ALA A 200 -3.34 -15.79 -10.09
N LEU A 201 -3.43 -14.56 -10.59
CA LEU A 201 -2.50 -14.03 -11.56
C LEU A 201 -1.13 -13.70 -10.94
N ALA A 202 -1.10 -13.14 -9.73
CA ALA A 202 0.14 -12.87 -8.99
C ALA A 202 0.91 -14.18 -8.75
N ASP A 203 0.22 -15.24 -8.33
CA ASP A 203 0.77 -16.58 -8.14
C ASP A 203 1.40 -17.15 -9.43
N ARG A 204 0.70 -17.06 -10.57
CA ARG A 204 1.26 -17.46 -11.89
C ARG A 204 2.51 -16.67 -12.27
N HIS A 205 2.65 -15.44 -11.77
CA HIS A 205 3.84 -14.63 -11.97
C HIS A 205 4.92 -14.88 -10.91
N GLY A 206 4.69 -15.71 -9.90
CA GLY A 206 5.62 -15.97 -8.82
C GLY A 206 5.78 -14.78 -7.88
N LEU A 207 4.75 -13.93 -7.77
CA LEU A 207 4.73 -12.79 -6.85
C LEU A 207 4.10 -13.20 -5.52
N ASP A 208 4.63 -12.64 -4.43
CA ASP A 208 4.07 -12.87 -3.11
C ASP A 208 2.74 -12.14 -2.95
N VAL A 209 1.75 -12.82 -2.37
CA VAL A 209 0.41 -12.28 -2.13
C VAL A 209 0.18 -12.05 -0.64
N LEU A 210 -0.12 -10.80 -0.26
CA LEU A 210 -0.60 -10.46 1.08
C LEU A 210 -2.12 -10.28 1.06
N ASP A 211 -2.84 -11.30 1.51
CA ASP A 211 -4.31 -11.28 1.53
C ASP A 211 -4.88 -10.47 2.70
N LEU A 212 -4.91 -9.14 2.53
CA LEU A 212 -5.53 -8.24 3.52
C LEU A 212 -7.04 -8.47 3.62
N HIS A 213 -7.70 -8.99 2.59
CA HIS A 213 -9.11 -9.35 2.68
C HIS A 213 -9.32 -10.41 3.76
N PHE A 214 -8.54 -11.49 3.68
CA PHE A 214 -8.53 -12.57 4.66
C PHE A 214 -8.19 -12.04 6.05
N HIS A 215 -7.07 -11.32 6.21
CA HIS A 215 -6.62 -10.86 7.53
C HIS A 215 -7.64 -9.96 8.26
N PHE A 216 -8.46 -9.24 7.51
CA PHE A 216 -9.39 -8.25 8.06
C PHE A 216 -10.87 -8.62 8.00
N ARG A 217 -11.25 -9.76 7.39
CA ARG A 217 -12.65 -10.23 7.32
C ARG A 217 -13.34 -10.40 8.68
N ARG A 218 -12.56 -10.64 9.74
CA ARG A 218 -13.04 -10.76 11.14
C ARG A 218 -12.64 -9.57 12.02
N ARG A 219 -12.22 -8.45 11.43
CA ARG A 219 -11.73 -7.24 12.13
C ARG A 219 -12.53 -5.99 11.74
N LEU A 220 -13.77 -6.18 11.27
CA LEU A 220 -14.59 -5.12 10.68
C LEU A 220 -14.87 -3.94 11.63
N GLN A 221 -14.74 -4.13 12.95
CA GLN A 221 -14.84 -3.05 13.94
C GLN A 221 -13.77 -1.96 13.78
N HIS A 222 -12.68 -2.24 13.07
CA HIS A 222 -11.64 -1.25 12.78
C HIS A 222 -11.87 -0.51 11.45
N ARG A 223 -12.90 -0.87 10.68
CA ARG A 223 -13.28 -0.15 9.47
C ARG A 223 -14.06 1.10 9.84
N THR A 224 -13.80 2.20 9.14
CA THR A 224 -14.52 3.46 9.34
C THR A 224 -15.96 3.36 8.84
N GLY A 225 -16.80 4.31 9.26
CA GLY A 225 -18.22 4.36 8.87
C GLY A 225 -18.47 4.61 7.38
N ASP A 226 -17.45 4.99 6.61
CA ASP A 226 -17.56 5.19 5.16
C ASP A 226 -17.51 3.89 4.35
N GLY A 227 -17.20 2.76 5.01
CA GLY A 227 -17.18 1.45 4.38
C GLY A 227 -15.95 1.16 3.52
N VAL A 228 -14.98 2.07 3.43
CA VAL A 228 -13.76 1.92 2.63
C VAL A 228 -12.51 1.99 3.50
N HIS A 229 -12.39 3.03 4.35
CA HIS A 229 -11.18 3.30 5.11
C HIS A 229 -11.10 2.53 6.43
N TRP A 230 -9.91 2.51 7.04
CA TRP A 230 -9.62 1.75 8.24
C TRP A 230 -8.90 2.60 9.29
N GLY A 231 -9.08 2.28 10.56
CA GLY A 231 -8.51 3.01 11.68
C GLY A 231 -7.02 2.72 11.90
N PRO A 232 -6.36 3.46 12.82
CA PRO A 232 -4.92 3.37 13.03
C PRO A 232 -4.41 1.97 13.38
N ALA A 233 -5.15 1.25 14.23
CA ALA A 233 -4.78 -0.10 14.62
C ALA A 233 -4.77 -1.09 13.45
N ALA A 234 -5.62 -0.87 12.44
CA ALA A 234 -5.63 -1.69 11.25
C ALA A 234 -4.39 -1.43 10.39
N HIS A 235 -4.03 -0.17 10.16
CA HIS A 235 -2.82 0.17 9.40
C HIS A 235 -1.54 -0.32 10.07
N ARG A 236 -1.42 -0.21 11.41
CA ARG A 236 -0.31 -0.85 12.13
C ARG A 236 -0.28 -2.36 11.97
N HIS A 237 -1.45 -3.00 11.93
CA HIS A 237 -1.52 -4.44 11.67
C HIS A 237 -1.04 -4.80 10.25
N ILE A 238 -1.36 -3.99 9.23
CA ILE A 238 -0.85 -4.15 7.86
C ILE A 238 0.67 -4.01 7.85
N SER A 239 1.24 -2.96 8.45
CA SER A 239 2.70 -2.78 8.54
C SER A 239 3.38 -3.97 9.23
N CYS A 240 2.77 -4.51 10.29
CA CYS A 240 3.30 -5.71 10.95
C CYS A 240 3.27 -6.94 10.03
N LEU A 241 2.20 -7.13 9.24
CA LEU A 241 2.12 -8.21 8.26
C LEU A 241 3.22 -8.08 7.20
N LEU A 242 3.38 -6.88 6.63
CA LEU A 242 4.40 -6.57 5.62
C LEU A 242 5.81 -6.82 6.14
N LEU A 243 6.16 -6.28 7.31
CA LEU A 243 7.50 -6.43 7.89
C LEU A 243 7.79 -7.88 8.29
N ARG A 244 6.80 -8.62 8.80
CA ARG A 244 6.98 -10.04 9.10
C ARG A 244 7.17 -10.88 7.85
N HIS A 245 6.45 -10.55 6.78
CA HIS A 245 6.62 -11.19 5.48
C HIS A 245 8.03 -10.92 4.94
N ALA A 246 8.47 -9.66 4.92
CA ALA A 246 9.82 -9.30 4.47
C ALA A 246 10.91 -10.00 5.30
N ALA A 247 10.77 -10.04 6.63
CA ALA A 247 11.67 -10.78 7.49
C ALA A 247 11.70 -12.28 7.15
N GLY A 248 10.54 -12.90 6.89
CA GLY A 248 10.44 -14.28 6.45
C GLY A 248 11.14 -14.52 5.11
N ALA A 249 10.89 -13.66 4.11
CA ALA A 249 11.50 -13.74 2.79
C ALA A 249 13.03 -13.61 2.82
N TRP A 250 13.56 -12.81 3.76
CA TRP A 250 15.00 -12.64 3.95
C TRP A 250 15.62 -13.61 4.96
N GLY A 251 14.84 -14.55 5.52
CA GLY A 251 15.33 -15.51 6.52
C GLY A 251 15.74 -14.87 7.85
N VAL A 252 15.28 -13.65 8.13
CA VAL A 252 15.60 -12.89 9.35
C VAL A 252 14.55 -13.13 10.42
N ARG A 253 14.99 -13.44 11.64
CA ARG A 253 14.09 -13.50 12.81
C ARG A 253 13.92 -12.11 13.41
N LEU A 254 12.68 -11.67 13.54
CA LEU A 254 12.37 -10.46 14.31
C LEU A 254 12.47 -10.80 15.81
N PRO A 255 13.38 -10.17 16.58
CA PRO A 255 13.58 -10.50 17.99
C PRO A 255 12.29 -10.38 18.78
N ASP A 256 11.89 -11.40 19.53
CA ASP A 256 10.77 -11.22 20.45
C ASP A 256 11.20 -10.18 21.50
N GLY A 257 10.45 -9.09 21.65
CA GLY A 257 10.79 -7.94 22.50
C GLY A 257 10.84 -8.21 24.01
N GLY A 258 11.18 -9.44 24.43
CA GLY A 258 11.40 -9.90 25.80
C GLY A 258 12.82 -10.40 26.09
N GLU A 259 13.72 -10.55 25.09
CA GLU A 259 15.13 -10.76 25.39
C GLU A 259 15.77 -9.42 25.75
N ARG A 260 15.83 -9.13 27.06
CA ARG A 260 16.79 -8.17 27.58
C ARG A 260 18.14 -8.54 26.99
N ALA A 261 18.78 -7.58 26.33
CA ALA A 261 20.20 -7.68 25.99
C ALA A 261 20.93 -8.17 27.23
N GLY A 262 21.42 -9.41 27.17
CA GLY A 262 22.07 -10.06 28.29
C GLY A 262 23.24 -9.18 28.70
N ALA A 263 23.17 -8.66 29.92
CA ALA A 263 24.36 -8.32 30.67
C ALA A 263 25.23 -9.58 30.67
N ARG A 264 26.36 -9.53 29.98
CA ARG A 264 27.44 -10.48 30.23
C ARG A 264 28.30 -9.91 31.37
N PRO A 265 28.71 -10.74 32.34
CA PRO A 265 29.60 -10.33 33.42
C PRO A 265 30.96 -9.88 32.90
#